data_AF-A0A0E3RG29-F1
#
_entry.id   AF-A0A0E3RG29-F1
#
_cell.length_a   1.000
_cell.length_b   1.000
_cell.length_c   1.000
_cell.angle_alpha   90.00
_cell.angle_beta   90.00
_cell.angle_gamma   90.00
#
_symmetry.space_group_name_H-M   'P 1'
#
loop_
_entity.id
_entity.type
_entity.pdbx_description
1 polymer ?
#
loop_
_entity_poly.entity_id
_entity_poly.type
_entity_poly.pdbx_seq_one_letter_code
_entity_poly.pdbx_strand_id
1 'polypeptide(L)'
;MDLALTLVENVMKYIRKFSGIDEASRVGGSDMMEKFCELGRTEEGQKFYPYFRERLHKLYRDSEDSPYGIGDNLRYYISNLVDDISNPDDNFFEEDLQDN
;
A
#
# COMPACT_ATOMS: atom_id res chain seq x y z
N MET A 1 -0.56 -12.29 -3.31
CA MET A 1 -0.18 -11.14 -2.47
C MET A 1 1.13 -10.53 -2.97
N ASP A 2 2.25 -11.26 -2.95
CA ASP A 2 3.56 -10.72 -3.37
C ASP A 2 3.58 -10.09 -4.77
N LEU A 3 3.03 -10.79 -5.77
CA LEU A 3 2.92 -10.25 -7.14
C LEU A 3 2.11 -8.95 -7.20
N ALA A 4 0.97 -8.91 -6.49
CA ALA A 4 0.09 -7.73 -6.47
C ALA A 4 0.84 -6.53 -5.86
N LEU A 5 1.47 -6.72 -4.69
CA LEU A 5 2.22 -5.65 -4.03
C LEU A 5 3.42 -5.19 -4.87
N THR A 6 4.10 -6.12 -5.53
CA THR A 6 5.21 -5.81 -6.45
C THR A 6 4.75 -4.96 -7.64
N LEU A 7 3.55 -5.20 -8.17
CA LEU A 7 3.00 -4.38 -9.24
C LEU A 7 2.68 -2.95 -8.76
N VAL A 8 2.09 -2.81 -7.57
CA VAL A 8 1.82 -1.50 -6.94
C VAL A 8 3.13 -0.70 -6.78
N GLU A 9 4.17 -1.32 -6.21
CA GLU A 9 5.47 -0.68 -6.02
C GLU A 9 6.10 -0.22 -7.33
N ASN A 10 5.97 -1.00 -8.40
CA ASN A 10 6.52 -0.64 -9.71
C ASN A 10 5.74 0.50 -10.36
N VAL A 11 4.41 0.52 -10.25
CA VAL A 11 3.59 1.65 -10.71
C VAL A 11 4.00 2.92 -9.97
N MET A 12 4.15 2.87 -8.64
CA MET A 12 4.61 4.01 -7.84
C MET A 12 5.99 4.52 -8.26
N LYS A 13 6.96 3.62 -8.45
CA LYS A 13 8.30 3.98 -8.95
C LYS A 13 8.23 4.63 -10.33
N TYR A 14 7.38 4.10 -11.21
CA TYR A 14 7.26 4.61 -12.57
C TYR A 14 6.63 6.01 -12.59
N ILE A 15 5.57 6.25 -11.82
CA ILE A 15 4.93 7.57 -11.67
C ILE A 15 5.93 8.62 -11.19
N ARG A 16 6.68 8.30 -10.13
CA ARG A 16 7.68 9.22 -9.56
C ARG A 16 8.79 9.56 -10.55
N LYS A 17 9.23 8.57 -11.34
CA LYS A 17 10.35 8.74 -12.27
C LYS A 17 9.93 9.37 -13.60
N PHE A 18 8.72 9.10 -14.05
CA PHE A 18 8.20 9.49 -15.35
C PHE A 18 6.85 10.16 -15.15
N SER A 19 6.86 11.50 -15.04
CA SER A 19 5.65 12.30 -15.06
C SER A 19 4.91 12.05 -16.38
N GLY A 20 3.72 11.43 -16.35
CA GLY A 20 2.93 11.16 -17.55
C GLY A 20 2.50 9.70 -17.75
N ILE A 21 2.34 8.93 -16.67
CA ILE A 21 1.69 7.62 -16.78
C ILE A 21 0.25 7.83 -17.24
N ASP A 22 -0.26 6.93 -18.09
CA ASP A 22 -1.66 6.96 -18.46
C ASP A 22 -2.56 6.55 -17.28
N GLU A 23 -3.82 7.00 -17.35
CA GLU A 23 -4.80 6.71 -16.32
C GLU A 23 -4.98 5.19 -16.09
N ALA A 24 -4.87 4.38 -17.14
CA ALA A 24 -5.01 2.93 -17.07
C ALA A 24 -3.95 2.30 -16.16
N SER A 25 -2.70 2.76 -16.24
CA SER A 25 -1.62 2.28 -15.38
C SER A 25 -1.84 2.66 -13.90
N ARG A 26 -2.44 3.83 -13.65
CA ARG A 26 -2.80 4.29 -12.28
C ARG A 26 -3.95 3.48 -11.70
N VAL A 27 -4.98 3.23 -12.51
CA VAL A 27 -6.12 2.38 -12.15
C VAL A 27 -5.62 0.96 -11.87
N GLY A 28 -4.79 0.40 -12.75
CA GLY A 28 -4.22 -0.93 -12.54
C GLY A 28 -3.41 -1.05 -11.26
N GLY A 29 -2.65 -0.02 -10.87
CA GLY A 29 -1.98 0.02 -9.56
C GLY A 29 -2.96 0.00 -8.38
N SER A 30 -4.06 0.74 -8.49
CA SER A 30 -5.10 0.78 -7.44
C SER A 30 -5.85 -0.56 -7.33
N ASP A 31 -6.23 -1.15 -8.46
CA ASP A 31 -6.89 -2.47 -8.53
C ASP A 31 -6.01 -3.58 -7.93
N MET A 32 -4.70 -3.53 -8.17
CA MET A 32 -3.76 -4.49 -7.58
C MET A 32 -3.61 -4.28 -6.07
N MET A 33 -3.67 -3.04 -5.59
CA MET A 33 -3.66 -2.76 -4.15
C MET A 33 -4.95 -3.28 -3.50
N GLU A 34 -6.11 -3.04 -4.10
CA GLU A 34 -7.38 -3.59 -3.65
C GLU A 34 -7.31 -5.13 -3.59
N LYS A 35 -6.78 -5.77 -4.64
CA LYS A 35 -6.63 -7.23 -4.66
C LYS A 35 -5.68 -7.74 -3.60
N PHE A 36 -4.62 -6.99 -3.29
CA PHE A 36 -3.73 -7.31 -2.18
C PHE A 36 -4.49 -7.28 -0.85
N CYS A 37 -5.30 -6.25 -0.61
CA CYS A 37 -6.09 -6.13 0.62
C CYS A 37 -7.17 -7.22 0.73
N GLU A 38 -7.88 -7.55 -0.35
CA GLU A 38 -8.83 -8.67 -0.37
C GLU A 38 -8.16 -9.98 0.07
N LEU A 39 -6.96 -10.27 -0.45
CA LEU A 39 -6.21 -11.46 -0.07
C LEU A 39 -5.74 -11.36 1.39
N GLY A 40 -5.23 -10.20 1.82
CA GLY A 40 -4.74 -9.98 3.18
C GLY A 40 -5.79 -10.15 4.26
N ARG A 41 -7.07 -9.91 3.95
CA ARG A 41 -8.19 -10.13 4.88
C ARG A 41 -8.57 -11.59 5.09
N THR A 42 -8.14 -12.50 4.21
CA THR A 42 -8.41 -13.93 4.37
C THR A 42 -7.57 -14.53 5.49
N GLU A 43 -8.03 -15.60 6.14
CA GLU A 43 -7.24 -16.30 7.18
C GLU A 43 -5.87 -16.77 6.67
N GLU A 44 -5.77 -17.17 5.41
CA GLU A 44 -4.50 -17.54 4.79
C GLU A 44 -3.62 -16.31 4.56
N GLY A 45 -4.19 -15.21 4.05
CA GLY A 45 -3.46 -13.97 3.83
C GLY A 45 -2.94 -13.33 5.10
N GLN A 46 -3.70 -13.38 6.19
CA GLN A 46 -3.24 -12.87 7.50
C GLN A 46 -2.00 -13.59 8.01
N LYS A 47 -1.85 -14.90 7.73
CA LYS A 47 -0.61 -15.65 8.06
C LYS A 47 0.60 -15.11 7.31
N PHE A 48 0.39 -14.54 6.12
CA PHE A 48 1.44 -13.97 5.30
C PHE A 48 1.62 -12.46 5.47
N TYR A 49 0.69 -11.77 6.13
CA TYR A 49 0.74 -10.33 6.34
C TYR A 49 2.06 -9.83 6.97
N PRO A 50 2.64 -10.49 8.00
CA PRO A 50 3.91 -10.07 8.58
C PRO A 50 5.07 -9.94 7.58
N TYR A 51 5.08 -10.75 6.50
CA TYR A 51 6.11 -10.68 5.47
C TYR A 51 6.00 -9.45 4.56
N PHE A 52 4.84 -8.79 4.55
CA PHE A 52 4.58 -7.62 3.72
C PHE A 52 4.55 -6.31 4.51
N ARG A 53 4.58 -6.37 5.86
CA ARG A 53 4.44 -5.20 6.75
C ARG A 53 5.42 -4.08 6.41
N GLU A 54 6.71 -4.40 6.29
CA GLU A 54 7.75 -3.41 5.96
C GLU A 54 7.53 -2.75 4.59
N ARG A 55 7.08 -3.54 3.61
CA ARG A 55 6.79 -3.04 2.26
C ARG A 55 5.56 -2.13 2.24
N LEU A 56 4.52 -2.47 3.00
CA LEU A 56 3.34 -1.63 3.17
C LEU A 56 3.70 -0.32 3.88
N HIS A 57 4.50 -0.38 4.95
CA HIS A 57 4.95 0.82 5.65
C HIS A 57 5.78 1.73 4.72
N LYS A 58 6.65 1.15 3.90
CA LYS A 58 7.39 1.90 2.89
C LYS A 58 6.47 2.54 1.85
N LEU A 59 5.51 1.79 1.32
CA LEU A 59 4.51 2.32 0.37
C LEU A 59 3.67 3.45 0.99
N TYR A 60 3.30 3.31 2.27
CA TYR A 60 2.57 4.33 3.00
C TYR A 60 3.38 5.62 3.13
N ARG A 61 4.64 5.56 3.55
CA ARG A 61 5.52 6.75 3.56
C ARG A 61 5.75 7.32 2.17
N ASP A 62 5.97 6.45 1.18
CA ASP A 62 6.17 6.85 -0.20
C ASP A 62 4.89 7.43 -0.86
N SER A 63 3.74 7.34 -0.21
CA SER A 63 2.49 7.86 -0.75
C SER A 63 2.28 9.36 -0.53
N GLU A 64 2.91 9.97 0.48
CA GLU A 64 2.68 11.38 0.86
C GLU A 64 3.00 12.37 -0.26
N ASP A 65 4.06 12.11 -1.02
CA ASP A 65 4.50 12.98 -2.11
C ASP A 65 4.02 12.51 -3.49
N SER A 66 3.04 11.61 -3.55
CA SER A 66 2.66 11.00 -4.81
C SER A 66 1.70 11.87 -5.62
N PRO A 67 2.01 12.17 -6.91
CA PRO A 67 1.14 12.98 -7.74
C PRO A 67 -0.15 12.22 -8.13
N TYR A 68 -1.18 12.97 -8.54
CA TYR A 68 -2.43 12.45 -9.12
C TYR A 68 -3.32 11.61 -8.19
N GLY A 69 -3.24 11.83 -6.87
CA GLY A 69 -4.15 11.23 -5.87
C GLY A 69 -3.97 9.72 -5.66
N ILE A 70 -2.98 9.09 -6.32
CA ILE A 70 -2.67 7.68 -6.09
C ILE A 70 -2.13 7.46 -4.68
N GLY A 71 -1.44 8.46 -4.12
CA GLY A 71 -0.94 8.44 -2.75
C GLY A 71 -2.09 8.26 -1.75
N ASP A 72 -3.11 9.12 -1.84
CA ASP A 72 -4.30 9.06 -0.99
C ASP A 72 -5.01 7.71 -1.07
N ASN A 73 -5.15 7.15 -2.28
CA ASN A 73 -5.73 5.83 -2.47
C ASN A 73 -4.91 4.73 -1.78
N LEU A 74 -3.58 4.76 -1.91
CA LEU A 74 -2.72 3.79 -1.24
C LEU A 74 -2.79 3.91 0.28
N ARG A 75 -2.76 5.14 0.83
CA ARG A 75 -2.96 5.36 2.27
C ARG A 75 -4.28 4.78 2.72
N TYR A 76 -5.35 5.05 2.00
CA TYR A 76 -6.67 4.51 2.29
C TYR A 76 -6.66 2.98 2.32
N TYR A 77 -6.14 2.31 1.28
CA TYR A 77 -6.13 0.85 1.23
C TYR A 77 -5.27 0.23 2.33
N ILE A 78 -4.09 0.82 2.62
CA ILE A 78 -3.19 0.34 3.68
C ILE A 78 -3.85 0.54 5.05
N SER A 79 -4.39 1.73 5.34
CA SER A 79 -5.07 2.01 6.61
C SER A 79 -6.23 1.06 6.87
N ASN A 80 -7.12 0.87 5.90
CA ASN A 80 -8.24 -0.06 6.10
C ASN A 80 -7.76 -1.51 6.28
N LEU A 81 -6.74 -1.94 5.53
CA LEU A 81 -6.21 -3.29 5.71
C LEU A 81 -5.63 -3.47 7.11
N VAL A 82 -4.82 -2.51 7.58
CA VAL A 82 -4.22 -2.52 8.92
C VAL A 82 -5.31 -2.56 9.98
N ASP A 83 -6.32 -1.70 9.89
CA ASP A 83 -7.45 -1.68 10.83
C ASP A 83 -8.24 -3.01 10.85
N ASP A 84 -8.38 -3.66 9.69
CA ASP A 84 -9.13 -4.92 9.55
C ASP A 84 -8.40 -6.14 10.14
N ILE A 85 -7.05 -6.14 10.15
CA ILE A 85 -6.27 -7.37 10.44
C ILE A 85 -5.24 -7.23 11.55
N SER A 86 -4.88 -6.01 11.94
CA SER A 86 -3.80 -5.78 12.89
C SER A 86 -4.30 -5.88 14.32
N ASN A 87 -3.43 -6.34 15.22
CA ASN A 87 -3.76 -6.33 16.63
C ASN A 87 -3.87 -4.88 17.14
N PRO A 88 -4.66 -4.62 18.19
CA PRO A 88 -4.74 -3.29 18.82
C PRO A 88 -3.40 -2.73 19.29
N ASP A 89 -2.42 -3.60 19.52
CA ASP A 89 -1.05 -3.25 19.92
C ASP A 89 -0.08 -3.12 18.72
N ASP A 90 -0.56 -3.28 17.48
CA ASP A 90 0.25 -3.12 16.27
C ASP A 90 0.43 -1.63 15.97
N ASN A 91 1.64 -1.14 16.20
CA ASN A 91 2.02 0.25 16.12
C ASN A 91 2.33 0.72 14.68
N PHE A 92 1.64 0.17 13.68
CA PHE A 92 1.95 0.38 12.26
C PHE A 92 2.09 1.86 11.87
N PHE A 93 1.34 2.76 12.50
CA PHE A 93 1.37 4.21 12.21
C PHE A 93 2.15 5.05 13.25
N GLU A 94 2.61 4.47 14.37
CA GLU A 94 3.23 5.27 15.44
C GLU A 94 4.64 5.75 15.10
N GLU A 95 5.39 5.01 14.27
CA GLU A 95 6.73 5.44 13.82
C GLU A 95 6.66 6.69 12.92
N ASP A 96 5.54 6.92 12.23
CA ASP A 96 5.33 8.07 11.34
C ASP A 96 4.92 9.37 12.10
N LEU A 97 4.60 9.29 13.40
CA LEU A 97 4.24 10.45 14.24
C LEU A 97 5.46 11.14 14.89
N GLN A 98 6.64 10.53 14.87
CA GLN A 98 7.85 11.06 15.52
C GLN A 98 8.71 11.97 14.63
N ASP A 99 8.45 12.00 13.32
CA ASP A 99 9.20 12.83 12.35
C ASP A 99 8.56 14.22 12.08
N ASN A 100 7.67 14.70 12.97
CA ASN A 100 7.07 16.05 12.94
C ASN A 100 7.80 17.06 13.84
#